data_AF-A0A239F3D1-F1
#
_entry.id   AF-A0A239F3D1-F1
#
_cell.length_a   1.000
_cell.length_b   1.000
_cell.length_c   1.000
_cell.angle_alpha   90.00
_cell.angle_beta   90.00
_cell.angle_gamma   90.00
#
_symmetry.space_group_name_H-M   'P 1'
#
loop_
_entity.id
_entity.type
_entity.pdbx_description
1 polymer ?
#
loop_
_entity_poly.entity_id
_entity_poly.type
_entity_poly.pdbx_seq_one_letter_code
_entity_poly.pdbx_strand_id
1 'polypeptide(L)'
;MPTLDHPPGTSRRHLLRAGLALAGAALTPAQVWAQLAQAGGAPAPLPARMRQLLERVCDLTIPDTATPGAVKAGVPDFIALALQHGLARTGRPPPADQFSGGAAPAGAGWLDWLGFELDLKAGGNFLAAKPAAQTKALSDLDAAAYAKGGEKSPWRTWKGLIVTGYYTSEIGGSQELFFELVPGRFDPDIPVGPNDRAWSNDWTAVDFG
;
A
#
# COMPACT_ATOMS: atom_id res chain seq x y z
N MET A 1 -26.11 -17.67 -61.91
CA MET A 1 -25.92 -16.91 -60.65
C MET A 1 -24.73 -17.52 -59.93
N PRO A 2 -23.69 -16.76 -59.56
CA PRO A 2 -22.53 -17.32 -58.88
C PRO A 2 -22.82 -17.49 -57.38
N THR A 3 -22.44 -18.63 -56.84
CA THR A 3 -22.41 -18.97 -55.42
C THR A 3 -21.16 -18.36 -54.78
N LEU A 4 -21.33 -17.52 -53.76
CA LEU A 4 -20.23 -17.09 -52.90
C LEU A 4 -20.06 -18.12 -51.77
N ASP A 5 -19.14 -19.06 -51.95
CA ASP A 5 -18.64 -19.88 -50.85
C ASP A 5 -17.76 -19.02 -49.94
N HIS A 6 -18.15 -18.91 -48.66
CA HIS A 6 -17.38 -18.23 -47.63
C HIS A 6 -16.35 -19.22 -47.06
N PRO A 7 -15.05 -18.87 -46.95
CA PRO A 7 -14.06 -19.76 -46.35
C PRO A 7 -14.38 -20.00 -44.87
N PRO A 8 -14.09 -21.19 -44.31
CA PRO A 8 -14.37 -21.49 -42.91
C PRO A 8 -13.60 -20.53 -42.00
N GLY A 9 -14.34 -19.63 -41.34
CA GLY A 9 -13.77 -18.63 -40.43
C GLY A 9 -13.02 -19.30 -39.29
N THR A 10 -11.77 -18.87 -39.09
CA THR A 10 -10.87 -19.29 -38.01
C THR A 10 -11.54 -19.10 -36.65
N SER A 11 -12.12 -20.18 -36.11
CA SER A 11 -12.73 -20.17 -34.78
C SER A 11 -11.63 -20.09 -33.71
N ARG A 12 -11.79 -19.25 -32.68
CA ARG A 12 -10.89 -19.15 -31.51
C ARG A 12 -10.55 -20.52 -30.91
N ARG A 13 -11.50 -21.46 -31.00
CA ARG A 13 -11.36 -22.83 -30.52
C ARG A 13 -10.35 -23.66 -31.33
N HIS A 14 -10.18 -23.37 -32.62
CA HIS A 14 -9.15 -23.98 -33.47
C HIS A 14 -7.76 -23.44 -33.17
N LEU A 15 -7.63 -22.15 -32.87
CA LEU A 15 -6.34 -21.56 -32.47
C LEU A 15 -5.86 -22.08 -31.11
N LEU A 16 -6.77 -22.27 -30.14
CA LEU A 16 -6.43 -22.87 -28.85
C LEU A 16 -6.00 -24.34 -28.97
N ARG A 17 -6.63 -25.09 -29.90
CA ARG A 17 -6.26 -26.49 -30.17
C ARG A 17 -4.94 -26.61 -30.95
N ALA A 18 -4.68 -25.70 -31.89
CA ALA A 18 -3.43 -25.67 -32.64
C ALA A 18 -2.25 -25.17 -31.79
N GLY A 19 -2.48 -24.23 -30.86
CA GLY A 19 -1.44 -23.74 -29.94
C GLY A 19 -0.92 -24.79 -28.97
N LEU A 20 -1.76 -25.76 -28.57
CA LEU A 20 -1.34 -26.87 -27.70
C LEU A 20 -0.54 -27.97 -28.44
N ALA A 21 -0.54 -27.98 -29.77
CA ALA A 21 0.05 -29.07 -30.55
C ALA A 21 1.50 -28.81 -31.00
N LEU A 22 2.10 -27.65 -30.69
CA LEU A 22 3.46 -27.29 -31.11
C LEU A 22 4.47 -27.03 -29.99
N ALA A 23 4.13 -27.35 -28.73
CA ALA A 23 5.09 -27.35 -27.63
C ALA A 23 5.29 -28.78 -27.10
N GLY A 24 6.06 -29.57 -27.85
CA GLY A 24 6.54 -30.89 -27.44
C GLY A 24 7.60 -30.81 -26.33
N ALA A 25 7.25 -30.23 -25.19
CA ALA A 25 7.94 -30.44 -23.93
C ALA A 25 6.90 -30.94 -22.94
N ALA A 26 7.14 -32.09 -22.33
CA ALA A 26 6.30 -32.65 -21.27
C ALA A 26 6.39 -31.76 -20.02
N LEU A 27 5.85 -30.55 -20.09
CA LEU A 27 5.66 -29.69 -18.93
C LEU A 27 4.46 -30.23 -18.20
N THR A 28 4.71 -30.78 -17.01
CA THR A 28 3.63 -31.12 -16.09
C THR A 28 2.82 -29.86 -15.78
N PRO A 29 1.52 -29.99 -15.46
CA PRO A 29 0.73 -28.85 -14.99
C PRO A 29 1.43 -28.08 -13.86
N ALA A 30 2.12 -28.77 -12.96
CA ALA A 30 2.92 -28.17 -11.90
C ALA A 30 4.06 -27.28 -12.41
N GLN A 31 4.75 -27.66 -13.49
CA GLN A 31 5.80 -26.84 -14.11
C GLN A 31 5.22 -25.64 -14.86
N VAL A 32 4.06 -25.79 -15.50
CA VAL A 32 3.35 -24.65 -16.12
C VAL A 32 2.92 -23.65 -15.04
N TRP A 33 2.39 -24.13 -13.91
CA TRP A 33 2.03 -23.29 -12.75
C TRP A 33 3.26 -22.64 -12.11
N ALA A 34 4.37 -23.37 -11.93
CA ALA A 34 5.61 -22.81 -11.40
C ALA A 34 6.24 -21.78 -12.34
N GLN A 35 6.14 -21.98 -13.66
CA GLN A 35 6.59 -21.00 -14.65
C GLN A 35 5.68 -19.79 -14.70
N LEU A 36 4.36 -19.93 -14.55
CA LEU A 36 3.43 -18.79 -14.43
C LEU A 36 3.66 -18.00 -13.13
N ALA A 37 3.90 -18.70 -12.01
CA ALA A 37 4.25 -18.07 -10.74
C ALA A 37 5.58 -17.32 -10.80
N GLN A 38 6.56 -17.82 -11.57
CA GLN A 38 7.84 -17.13 -11.81
C GLN A 38 7.77 -16.06 -12.92
N ALA A 39 6.86 -16.20 -13.89
CA ALA A 39 6.61 -15.22 -14.95
C ALA A 39 5.85 -13.99 -14.44
N GLY A 40 5.11 -14.13 -13.33
CA GLY A 40 4.83 -13.03 -12.42
C GLY A 40 6.10 -12.63 -11.69
N GLY A 41 7.10 -12.13 -12.43
CA GLY A 41 8.41 -11.81 -11.88
C GLY A 41 8.25 -10.96 -10.62
N ALA A 42 8.83 -11.44 -9.51
CA ALA A 42 8.84 -10.68 -8.27
C ALA A 42 9.41 -9.29 -8.59
N PRO A 43 8.67 -8.21 -8.33
CA PRO A 43 9.14 -6.87 -8.63
C PRO A 43 10.49 -6.65 -7.97
N ALA A 44 11.37 -5.90 -8.65
CA ALA A 44 12.70 -5.62 -8.15
C ALA A 44 12.60 -5.07 -6.71
N PRO A 45 13.44 -5.56 -5.78
CA PRO A 45 13.40 -5.11 -4.39
C PRO A 45 13.66 -3.60 -4.34
N LEU A 46 12.96 -2.91 -3.45
CA LEU A 46 13.12 -1.46 -3.28
C LEU A 46 14.60 -1.11 -3.01
N PRO A 47 15.11 0.00 -3.57
CA PRO A 47 16.43 0.52 -3.22
C PRO A 47 16.59 0.69 -1.70
N ALA A 48 17.80 0.44 -1.18
CA ALA A 48 18.06 0.44 0.26
C ALA A 48 17.64 1.74 0.97
N ARG A 49 17.92 2.90 0.36
CA ARG A 49 17.51 4.20 0.88
C ARG A 49 15.99 4.32 1.02
N MET A 50 15.24 3.85 0.02
CA MET A 50 13.77 3.92 0.03
C MET A 50 13.19 3.02 1.11
N ARG A 51 13.77 1.84 1.33
CA ARG A 51 13.38 0.94 2.43
C ARG A 51 13.63 1.58 3.80
N GLN A 52 14.81 2.16 4.02
CA GLN A 52 15.12 2.88 5.26
C GLN A 52 14.19 4.07 5.50
N LEU A 53 13.82 4.79 4.43
CA LEU A 53 12.84 5.86 4.52
C LEU A 53 11.47 5.34 4.96
N LEU A 54 10.98 4.25 4.34
CA LEU A 54 9.72 3.62 4.71
C LEU A 54 9.72 3.15 6.16
N GLU A 55 10.74 2.39 6.56
CA GLU A 55 10.91 1.91 7.94
C GLU A 55 10.87 3.08 8.92
N ARG A 56 11.63 4.14 8.66
CA ARG A 56 11.70 5.28 9.56
C ARG A 56 10.40 6.08 9.63
N VAL A 57 9.73 6.29 8.50
CA VAL A 57 8.43 6.98 8.48
C VAL A 57 7.35 6.17 9.18
N CYS A 58 7.33 4.84 8.98
CA CYS A 58 6.40 3.95 9.68
C CYS A 58 6.65 3.97 11.19
N ASP A 59 7.90 3.83 11.63
CA ASP A 59 8.33 3.89 13.03
C ASP A 59 7.93 5.22 13.69
N LEU A 60 8.11 6.36 13.01
CA LEU A 60 7.70 7.65 13.53
C LEU A 60 6.18 7.86 13.57
N THR A 61 5.43 7.18 12.70
CA THR A 61 3.96 7.32 12.61
C THR A 61 3.26 6.45 13.66
N ILE A 62 3.70 5.21 13.84
CA ILE A 62 3.19 4.28 14.86
C ILE A 62 4.41 3.60 15.51
N PRO A 63 5.03 4.25 16.53
CA PRO A 63 6.20 3.70 17.21
C PRO A 63 5.82 2.54 18.13
N ASP A 64 6.84 1.80 18.58
CA ASP A 64 6.69 0.87 19.70
C ASP A 64 6.21 1.60 20.96
N THR A 65 5.17 1.07 21.59
CA THR A 65 4.68 1.54 22.90
C THR A 65 4.53 0.35 23.85
N ALA A 66 3.38 0.19 24.50
CA ALA A 66 3.03 -1.05 25.19
C ALA A 66 2.80 -2.22 24.20
N THR A 67 2.48 -1.89 22.95
CA THR A 67 2.30 -2.83 21.84
C THR A 67 3.38 -2.60 20.78
N PRO A 68 3.81 -3.65 20.05
CA PRO A 68 4.72 -3.49 18.92
C PRO A 68 4.21 -2.51 17.85
N GLY A 69 5.07 -1.62 17.35
CA GLY A 69 4.72 -0.59 16.37
C GLY A 69 4.70 -1.06 14.92
N ALA A 70 4.52 -0.12 13.98
CA ALA A 70 4.31 -0.40 12.55
C ALA A 70 5.44 -1.19 11.89
N VAL A 71 6.69 -0.98 12.28
CA VAL A 71 7.82 -1.74 11.72
C VAL A 71 7.71 -3.23 12.09
N LYS A 72 7.42 -3.54 13.36
CA LYS A 72 7.23 -4.93 13.82
C LYS A 72 5.97 -5.58 13.26
N ALA A 73 4.96 -4.78 12.93
CA ALA A 73 3.76 -5.21 12.22
C ALA A 73 3.97 -5.45 10.70
N GLY A 74 5.18 -5.25 10.16
CA GLY A 74 5.47 -5.50 8.74
C GLY A 74 4.89 -4.44 7.79
N VAL A 75 4.51 -3.26 8.32
CA VAL A 75 3.90 -2.19 7.53
C VAL A 75 4.79 -1.68 6.38
N PRO A 76 6.13 -1.54 6.53
CA PRO A 76 6.99 -1.12 5.41
C PRO A 76 6.87 -2.05 4.19
N ASP A 77 6.84 -3.37 4.40
CA ASP A 77 6.71 -4.37 3.34
C ASP A 77 5.32 -4.36 2.72
N PHE A 78 4.28 -4.22 3.55
CA PHE A 78 2.92 -4.01 3.07
C PHE A 78 2.83 -2.79 2.14
N ILE A 79 3.42 -1.65 2.52
CA ILE A 79 3.36 -0.44 1.68
C ILE A 79 4.14 -0.63 0.38
N ALA A 80 5.31 -1.28 0.42
CA ALA A 80 6.06 -1.61 -0.79
C ALA A 80 5.19 -2.39 -1.80
N LEU A 81 4.48 -3.41 -1.32
CA LEU A 81 3.54 -4.21 -2.12
C LEU A 81 2.33 -3.38 -2.58
N ALA A 82 1.74 -2.59 -1.67
CA ALA A 82 0.59 -1.72 -1.95
C ALA A 82 0.89 -0.73 -3.09
N LEU A 83 2.08 -0.12 -3.07
CA LEU A 83 2.53 0.79 -4.13
C LEU A 83 2.68 0.06 -5.47
N GLN A 84 3.29 -1.13 -5.47
CA GLN A 84 3.50 -1.95 -6.67
C GLN A 84 2.18 -2.36 -7.32
N HIS A 85 1.17 -2.68 -6.51
CA HIS A 85 -0.16 -3.07 -6.99
C HIS A 85 -1.14 -1.90 -7.14
N GLY A 86 -0.68 -0.67 -6.92
CA GLY A 86 -1.48 0.54 -7.15
C GLY A 86 -2.63 0.75 -6.16
N LEU A 87 -2.54 0.18 -4.95
CA LEU A 87 -3.52 0.36 -3.89
C LEU A 87 -3.69 1.85 -3.56
N ALA A 88 -4.89 2.27 -3.14
CA ALA A 88 -5.17 3.70 -2.88
C ALA A 88 -4.85 4.63 -4.09
N ARG A 89 -4.96 4.10 -5.31
CA ARG A 89 -4.70 4.78 -6.60
C ARG A 89 -3.22 5.11 -6.86
N THR A 90 -2.30 4.47 -6.16
CA THR A 90 -0.85 4.71 -6.31
C THR A 90 -0.26 4.17 -7.61
N GLY A 91 -1.06 3.47 -8.42
CA GLY A 91 -0.68 3.06 -9.78
C GLY A 91 -0.51 4.25 -10.74
N ARG A 92 -0.94 5.45 -10.33
CA ARG A 92 -0.59 6.73 -10.95
C ARG A 92 0.45 7.45 -10.10
N PRO A 93 1.38 8.22 -10.70
CA PRO A 93 2.32 9.03 -9.93
C PRO A 93 1.58 10.05 -9.05
N PRO A 94 2.21 10.55 -7.98
CA PRO A 94 1.66 11.65 -7.20
C PRO A 94 1.46 12.89 -8.10
N PRO A 95 0.47 13.76 -7.82
CA PRO A 95 0.25 14.97 -8.60
C PRO A 95 1.51 15.84 -8.66
N ALA A 96 1.92 16.23 -9.87
CA ALA A 96 3.19 16.89 -10.11
C ALA A 96 3.28 18.31 -9.52
N ASP A 97 2.12 18.93 -9.31
CA ASP A 97 1.90 20.23 -8.68
C ASP A 97 1.90 20.16 -7.14
N GLN A 98 1.92 18.96 -6.56
CA GLN A 98 1.91 18.75 -5.12
C GLN A 98 3.30 18.42 -4.54
N PHE A 99 4.37 18.76 -5.25
CA PHE A 99 5.73 18.81 -4.72
C PHE A 99 6.00 20.21 -4.16
N SER A 100 6.51 20.28 -2.93
CA SER A 100 6.84 21.54 -2.27
C SER A 100 8.01 22.24 -2.99
N GLY A 101 7.81 23.49 -3.40
CA GLY A 101 8.86 24.29 -4.03
C GLY A 101 8.98 24.15 -5.55
N GLY A 102 8.07 23.44 -6.23
CA GLY A 102 7.99 23.46 -7.69
C GLY A 102 7.46 22.16 -8.30
N ALA A 103 7.65 22.01 -9.61
CA ALA A 103 7.20 20.82 -10.33
C ALA A 103 8.07 19.59 -10.01
N ALA A 104 7.43 18.44 -9.88
CA ALA A 104 8.07 17.14 -9.71
C ALA A 104 9.18 16.87 -10.75
N PRO A 105 10.30 16.22 -10.37
CA PRO A 105 11.21 15.64 -11.34
C PRO A 105 10.48 14.69 -12.30
N ALA A 106 10.90 14.66 -13.57
CA ALA A 106 10.29 13.78 -14.56
C ALA A 106 10.43 12.31 -14.13
N GLY A 107 9.29 11.62 -14.05
CA GLY A 107 9.24 10.21 -13.63
C GLY A 107 9.28 9.98 -12.12
N ALA A 108 9.19 11.02 -11.29
CA ALA A 108 9.14 10.87 -9.84
C ALA A 108 7.92 10.05 -9.38
N GLY A 109 8.18 9.03 -8.57
CA GLY A 109 7.15 8.20 -7.94
C GLY A 109 6.76 8.68 -6.54
N TRP A 110 5.94 7.89 -5.86
CA TRP A 110 5.47 8.16 -4.50
C TRP A 110 6.60 8.20 -3.47
N LEU A 111 7.60 7.32 -3.62
CA LEU A 111 8.77 7.27 -2.73
C LEU A 111 9.71 8.46 -2.94
N ASP A 112 9.84 8.92 -4.19
CA ASP A 112 10.63 10.12 -4.51
C ASP A 112 9.97 11.37 -3.92
N TRP A 113 8.65 11.47 -4.04
CA TRP A 113 7.85 12.52 -3.39
C TRP A 113 8.07 12.52 -1.88
N LEU A 114 7.91 11.38 -1.21
CA LEU A 114 8.05 11.29 0.25
C LEU A 114 9.46 11.69 0.70
N GLY A 115 10.48 11.17 0.01
CA GLY A 115 11.88 11.49 0.33
C GLY A 115 12.17 12.98 0.15
N PHE A 116 11.70 13.56 -0.96
CA PHE A 116 11.87 14.98 -1.26
C PHE A 116 11.21 15.89 -0.21
N GLU A 117 9.95 15.65 0.14
CA GLU A 117 9.22 16.46 1.12
C GLU A 117 9.88 16.43 2.50
N LEU A 118 10.32 15.24 2.93
CA LEU A 118 10.98 15.07 4.22
C LEU A 118 12.38 15.67 4.24
N ASP A 119 13.14 15.52 3.15
CA ASP A 119 14.45 16.16 3.03
C ASP A 119 14.31 17.69 3.09
N LEU A 120 13.33 18.26 2.38
CA LEU A 120 13.05 19.69 2.38
C LEU A 120 12.68 20.18 3.79
N LYS A 121 11.77 19.50 4.49
CA LYS A 121 11.35 19.88 5.85
C LYS A 121 12.42 19.66 6.91
N ALA A 122 13.31 18.69 6.71
CA ALA A 122 14.47 18.47 7.57
C ALA A 122 15.62 19.46 7.29
N GLY A 123 15.58 20.18 6.18
CA GLY A 123 16.65 21.08 5.74
C GLY A 123 17.89 20.36 5.19
N GLY A 124 17.74 19.14 4.66
CA GLY A 124 18.84 18.30 4.19
C GLY A 124 18.44 16.83 4.14
N ASN A 125 19.41 15.90 4.20
CA ASN A 125 19.10 14.47 4.20
C ASN A 125 18.35 14.07 5.49
N PHE A 126 17.05 13.78 5.37
CA PHE A 126 16.17 13.39 6.47
C PHE A 126 16.70 12.19 7.25
N LEU A 127 17.19 11.16 6.55
CA LEU A 127 17.71 9.94 7.20
C LEU A 127 18.98 10.19 8.02
N ALA A 128 19.75 11.23 7.67
CA ALA A 128 20.94 11.63 8.42
C ALA A 128 20.65 12.70 9.51
N ALA A 129 19.42 13.24 9.53
CA ALA A 129 19.03 14.26 10.51
C ALA A 129 18.91 13.66 11.91
N LYS A 130 19.05 14.51 12.94
CA LYS A 130 18.84 14.11 14.35
C LYS A 130 17.40 13.62 14.56
N PRO A 131 17.14 12.70 15.50
CA PRO A 131 15.80 12.15 15.74
C PRO A 131 14.72 13.23 15.93
N ALA A 132 15.00 14.27 16.72
CA ALA A 132 14.06 15.38 16.93
C ALA A 132 13.72 16.14 15.63
N ALA A 133 14.69 16.30 14.72
CA ALA A 133 14.47 16.94 13.43
C ALA A 133 13.65 16.05 12.49
N GLN A 134 13.83 14.72 12.54
CA GLN A 134 13.02 13.77 11.79
C GLN A 134 11.56 13.80 12.25
N THR A 135 11.33 13.71 13.55
CA THR A 135 9.98 13.82 14.13
C THR A 135 9.33 15.14 13.75
N LYS A 136 10.06 16.26 13.90
CA LYS A 136 9.54 17.58 13.53
C LYS A 136 9.19 17.67 12.04
N ALA A 137 10.06 17.20 11.15
CA ALA A 137 9.80 17.23 9.70
C ALA A 137 8.55 16.44 9.32
N LEU A 138 8.35 15.25 9.91
CA LEU A 138 7.17 14.44 9.67
C LEU A 138 5.90 15.08 10.26
N SER A 139 5.98 15.61 11.49
CA SER A 139 4.85 16.32 12.11
C SER A 139 4.45 17.58 11.34
N ASP A 140 5.42 18.33 10.80
CA ASP A 140 5.16 19.50 9.96
C ASP A 140 4.57 19.12 8.58
N LEU A 141 4.90 17.94 8.05
CA LEU A 141 4.25 17.39 6.85
C LEU A 141 2.80 17.01 7.15
N ASP A 142 2.58 16.31 8.27
CA ASP A 142 1.26 15.90 8.72
C ASP A 142 0.34 17.09 8.99
N ALA A 143 0.80 18.07 9.76
CA ALA A 143 0.01 19.27 10.07
C ALA A 143 -0.40 20.03 8.80
N ALA A 144 0.50 20.16 7.83
CA ALA A 144 0.21 20.81 6.56
C ALA A 144 -0.84 20.04 5.74
N ALA A 145 -0.77 18.71 5.72
CA ALA A 145 -1.70 17.84 4.97
C ALA A 145 -3.14 17.86 5.50
N TYR A 146 -3.35 18.22 6.77
CA TYR A 146 -4.65 18.29 7.43
C TYR A 146 -5.10 19.72 7.76
N ALA A 147 -4.41 20.74 7.27
CA ALA A 147 -4.83 22.13 7.41
C ALA A 147 -6.20 22.37 6.74
N LYS A 148 -7.06 23.18 7.39
CA LYS A 148 -8.40 23.49 6.87
C LYS A 148 -8.31 24.22 5.52
N GLY A 149 -9.13 23.79 4.56
CA GLY A 149 -9.21 24.41 3.23
C GLY A 149 -8.04 24.10 2.29
N GLY A 150 -7.12 23.21 2.69
CA GLY A 150 -6.02 22.76 1.84
C GLY A 150 -6.42 21.68 0.85
N GLU A 151 -5.64 21.55 -0.22
CA GLU A 151 -5.76 20.43 -1.17
C GLU A 151 -5.41 19.09 -0.51
N LYS A 152 -5.88 17.99 -1.10
CA LYS A 152 -5.58 16.64 -0.61
C LYS A 152 -4.11 16.30 -0.87
N SER A 153 -3.25 16.57 0.11
CA SER A 153 -1.83 16.22 0.08
C SER A 153 -1.60 14.71 -0.16
N PRO A 154 -0.57 14.31 -0.93
CA PRO A 154 -0.17 12.92 -1.09
C PRO A 154 0.20 12.23 0.23
N TRP A 155 0.57 13.00 1.27
CA TRP A 155 0.81 12.49 2.62
C TRP A 155 -0.40 11.73 3.18
N ARG A 156 -1.62 12.16 2.85
CA ARG A 156 -2.84 11.49 3.33
C ARG A 156 -2.97 10.07 2.79
N THR A 157 -2.49 9.82 1.57
CA THR A 157 -2.41 8.46 1.00
C THR A 157 -1.38 7.63 1.76
N TRP A 158 -0.20 8.19 2.03
CA TRP A 158 0.84 7.54 2.83
C TRP A 158 0.35 7.15 4.22
N LYS A 159 -0.21 8.12 4.96
CA LYS A 159 -0.75 7.89 6.30
C LYS A 159 -1.90 6.88 6.28
N GLY A 160 -2.76 6.95 5.26
CA GLY A 160 -3.81 5.96 5.03
C GLY A 160 -3.25 4.54 4.88
N LEU A 161 -2.22 4.35 4.05
CA LEU A 161 -1.58 3.05 3.87
C LEU A 161 -0.88 2.54 5.14
N ILE A 162 -0.24 3.43 5.91
CA ILE A 162 0.38 3.05 7.20
C ILE A 162 -0.68 2.55 8.18
N VAL A 163 -1.77 3.31 8.35
CA VAL A 163 -2.88 2.97 9.25
C VAL A 163 -3.57 1.69 8.79
N THR A 164 -3.86 1.54 7.49
CA THR A 164 -4.43 0.31 6.93
C THR A 164 -3.52 -0.87 7.24
N GLY A 165 -2.24 -0.81 6.85
CA GLY A 165 -1.30 -1.91 7.06
C GLY A 165 -1.20 -2.33 8.52
N TYR A 166 -1.16 -1.37 9.45
CA TYR A 166 -1.06 -1.66 10.87
C TYR A 166 -2.33 -2.30 11.41
N TYR A 167 -3.51 -1.69 11.21
CA TYR A 167 -4.76 -2.20 11.80
C TYR A 167 -5.35 -3.41 11.08
N THR A 168 -4.81 -3.80 9.92
CA THR A 168 -5.08 -5.12 9.30
C THR A 168 -4.08 -6.21 9.71
N SER A 169 -3.04 -5.88 10.47
CA SER A 169 -2.12 -6.87 11.05
C SER A 169 -2.67 -7.48 12.34
N GLU A 170 -2.15 -8.63 12.76
CA GLU A 170 -2.48 -9.20 14.08
C GLU A 170 -2.09 -8.24 15.22
N ILE A 171 -0.90 -7.63 15.14
CA ILE A 171 -0.39 -6.69 16.15
C ILE A 171 -1.37 -5.52 16.32
N GLY A 172 -1.76 -4.85 15.24
CA GLY A 172 -2.68 -3.71 15.35
C GLY A 172 -4.13 -4.14 15.61
N GLY A 173 -4.61 -5.18 14.93
CA GLY A 173 -6.02 -5.59 14.97
C GLY A 173 -6.43 -6.32 16.23
N SER A 174 -5.54 -7.11 16.86
CA SER A 174 -5.88 -7.91 18.05
C SER A 174 -5.04 -7.61 19.29
N GLN A 175 -3.80 -7.13 19.11
CA GLN A 175 -2.92 -6.84 20.25
C GLN A 175 -2.97 -5.38 20.69
N GLU A 176 -3.25 -4.43 19.79
CA GLU A 176 -3.50 -2.99 20.10
C GLU A 176 -5.00 -2.66 20.26
N LEU A 177 -5.89 -3.35 19.52
CA LEU A 177 -7.35 -3.19 19.63
C LEU A 177 -8.02 -4.40 20.30
N PHE A 178 -9.21 -4.23 20.87
CA PHE A 178 -10.00 -5.37 21.35
C PHE A 178 -10.65 -6.08 20.16
N PHE A 179 -10.12 -7.24 19.81
CA PHE A 179 -10.64 -8.02 18.70
C PHE A 179 -11.92 -8.78 19.09
N GLU A 180 -12.99 -8.50 18.37
CA GLU A 180 -14.26 -9.21 18.45
C GLU A 180 -14.70 -9.59 17.03
N LEU A 181 -14.54 -10.85 16.66
CA LEU A 181 -14.81 -11.30 15.29
C LEU A 181 -16.27 -11.07 14.88
N VAL A 182 -17.23 -11.36 15.78
CA VAL A 182 -18.67 -11.23 15.52
C VAL A 182 -19.33 -10.52 16.70
N PRO A 183 -19.60 -9.20 16.60
CA PRO A 183 -20.29 -8.47 17.64
C PRO A 183 -21.76 -8.88 17.67
N GLY A 184 -22.14 -9.68 18.66
CA GLY A 184 -23.48 -10.28 18.76
C GLY A 184 -24.48 -9.50 19.62
N ARG A 185 -24.01 -8.55 20.44
CA ARG A 185 -24.83 -7.77 21.36
C ARG A 185 -24.54 -6.29 21.21
N PHE A 186 -25.57 -5.50 20.89
CA PHE A 186 -25.51 -4.05 21.00
C PHE A 186 -25.77 -3.63 22.45
N ASP A 187 -24.82 -2.92 23.04
CA ASP A 187 -24.97 -2.31 24.35
C ASP A 187 -24.76 -0.78 24.22
N PRO A 188 -25.83 0.03 24.37
CA PRO A 188 -25.75 1.48 24.14
C PRO A 188 -25.03 2.24 25.28
N ASP A 189 -24.85 1.63 26.45
CA ASP A 189 -24.29 2.29 27.64
C ASP A 189 -23.23 1.41 28.29
N ILE A 190 -22.06 1.35 27.66
CA ILE A 190 -20.89 0.62 28.16
C ILE A 190 -20.03 1.61 28.97
N PRO A 191 -19.72 1.31 30.24
CA PRO A 191 -18.80 2.13 31.02
C PRO A 191 -17.40 2.11 30.39
N VAL A 192 -16.85 3.28 30.06
CA VAL A 192 -15.50 3.43 29.49
C VAL A 192 -14.50 3.87 30.56
N GLY A 193 -13.48 3.06 30.78
CA GLY A 193 -12.38 3.31 31.71
C GLY A 193 -11.08 3.78 31.03
N PRO A 194 -10.06 4.19 31.82
CA PRO A 194 -8.80 4.72 31.30
C PRO A 194 -7.95 3.72 30.49
N ASN A 195 -8.20 2.42 30.65
CA ASN A 195 -7.46 1.34 29.99
C ASN A 195 -8.28 0.66 28.88
N ASP A 196 -9.48 1.17 28.56
CA ASP A 196 -10.27 0.62 27.48
C ASP A 196 -9.67 0.97 26.13
N ARG A 197 -9.72 0.00 25.22
CA ARG A 197 -9.17 0.07 23.88
C ARG A 197 -10.31 0.11 22.89
N ALA A 198 -10.05 0.69 21.71
CA ALA A 198 -11.01 0.64 20.62
C ALA A 198 -11.20 -0.81 20.14
N TRP A 199 -12.37 -1.08 19.57
CA TRP A 199 -12.73 -2.41 19.08
C TRP A 199 -12.25 -2.63 17.64
N SER A 200 -11.88 -3.86 17.33
CA SER A 200 -11.65 -4.35 15.98
C SER A 200 -12.65 -5.47 15.68
N ASN A 201 -13.57 -5.23 14.76
CA ASN A 201 -14.62 -6.18 14.39
C ASN A 201 -14.95 -6.07 12.90
N ASP A 202 -15.65 -7.09 12.37
CA ASP A 202 -16.06 -7.18 10.95
C ASP A 202 -17.18 -6.17 10.58
N TRP A 203 -17.77 -5.48 11.56
CA TRP A 203 -19.00 -4.71 11.35
C TRP A 203 -18.79 -3.39 10.59
N THR A 204 -17.56 -2.96 10.34
CA THR A 204 -17.28 -1.74 9.55
C THR A 204 -17.35 -1.95 8.03
N ALA A 205 -17.70 -3.15 7.54
CA ALA A 205 -17.81 -3.46 6.10
C ALA A 205 -19.25 -3.46 5.55
N VAL A 206 -20.26 -3.13 6.36
CA VAL A 206 -21.64 -2.93 5.88
C VAL A 206 -21.89 -1.43 5.65
N ASP A 207 -21.75 -1.00 4.39
CA ASP A 207 -22.28 0.29 3.93
C ASP A 207 -23.79 0.34 4.25
N PHE A 208 -24.20 1.25 5.15
CA PHE A 208 -25.59 1.65 5.27
C PHE A 208 -25.88 2.77 4.28
N GLY A 209 -26.24 2.40 3.05
CA GLY A 209 -27.03 3.23 2.12
C GLY A 209 -26.33 4.43 1.49
#